data_AF-A0A6G1KGM0-F1
#
_entry.id   AF-A0A6G1KGM0-F1
#
_cell.length_a   1.000
_cell.length_b   1.000
_cell.length_c   1.000
_cell.angle_alpha   90.00
_cell.angle_beta   90.00
_cell.angle_gamma   90.00
#
_symmetry.space_group_name_H-M   'P 1'
#
loop_
_entity.id
_entity.type
_entity.pdbx_description
1 polymer ?
#
loop_
_entity_poly.entity_id
_entity_poly.type
_entity_poly.pdbx_seq_one_letter_code
_entity_poly.pdbx_strand_id
1 'polypeptide(L)'
;FAVLALGAGAAMAQLSSLPQCGQTCINNMISIATAEFGCTTGDVSCYCKDVNFGYGVRDCSVQACSNDADSAKVIAYGYSYC
;
A
#
# COMPACT_ATOMS: atom_id res chain seq x y z
N PHE A 1 -33.17 -3.29 7.78
CA PHE A 1 -32.58 -2.01 7.35
C PHE A 1 -31.06 -2.18 7.45
N ALA A 2 -30.41 -2.56 6.35
CA ALA A 2 -29.84 -1.61 5.35
C ALA A 2 -28.58 -0.96 5.96
N VAL A 3 -27.39 -1.02 5.36
CA VAL A 3 -27.05 -0.90 3.94
C VAL A 3 -25.75 -1.67 3.68
N LEU A 4 -25.75 -2.66 2.78
CA LEU A 4 -24.54 -3.09 2.09
C LEU A 4 -24.31 -2.08 0.97
N ALA A 5 -23.54 -1.05 1.26
CA ALA A 5 -23.11 -0.08 0.26
C ALA A 5 -22.02 -0.75 -0.57
N LEU A 6 -22.40 -1.29 -1.73
CA LEU A 6 -21.50 -1.55 -2.85
C LEU A 6 -21.07 -0.18 -3.43
N GLY A 7 -20.31 0.58 -2.66
CA GLY A 7 -19.37 1.55 -3.21
C GLY A 7 -18.09 0.79 -3.54
N ALA A 8 -17.28 1.28 -4.47
CA ALA A 8 -15.94 0.75 -4.75
C ALA A 8 -15.03 0.91 -3.52
N GLY A 9 -15.28 0.11 -2.49
CA GLY A 9 -14.46 -0.06 -1.31
C GLY A 9 -13.75 -1.38 -1.50
N ALA A 10 -12.57 -1.33 -2.13
CA ALA A 10 -11.56 -2.34 -1.85
C ALA A 10 -11.51 -2.47 -0.33
N ALA A 11 -11.64 -3.70 0.19
CA ALA A 11 -11.40 -3.95 1.60
C ALA A 11 -10.04 -3.32 1.91
N MET A 12 -10.01 -2.23 2.68
CA MET A 12 -8.76 -1.60 3.06
C MET A 12 -8.03 -2.65 3.87
N ALA A 13 -7.11 -3.38 3.23
CA ALA A 13 -6.26 -4.31 3.91
C ALA A 13 -5.64 -3.54 5.07
N GLN A 14 -5.74 -4.10 6.27
CA GLN A 14 -5.39 -3.33 7.46
C GLN A 14 -3.87 -3.24 7.55
N LEU A 15 -3.29 -2.05 7.44
CA LEU A 15 -1.83 -1.88 7.42
C LEU A 15 -1.14 -2.56 8.62
N SER A 16 -1.79 -2.52 9.79
CA SER A 16 -1.33 -3.16 11.02
C SER A 16 -1.25 -4.69 10.98
N SER A 17 -1.85 -5.34 9.96
CA SER A 17 -1.76 -6.78 9.75
C SER A 17 -0.50 -7.21 9.00
N LEU A 18 0.26 -6.25 8.43
CA LEU A 18 1.52 -6.53 7.76
C LEU A 18 2.65 -6.75 8.77
N PRO A 19 3.66 -7.57 8.39
CA PRO A 19 4.94 -7.57 9.10
C PRO A 19 5.53 -6.16 9.13
N GLN A 20 6.41 -5.89 10.09
CA GLN A 20 6.98 -4.55 10.29
C GLN A 20 7.66 -4.00 9.02
N CYS A 21 8.35 -4.84 8.25
CA CYS A 21 8.93 -4.44 6.96
C CYS A 21 7.87 -3.87 6.00
N GLY A 22 6.68 -4.46 5.96
CA GLY A 22 5.56 -4.00 5.14
C GLY A 22 4.98 -2.69 5.59
N GLN A 23 4.81 -2.52 6.91
CA GLN A 23 4.37 -1.25 7.47
C GLN A 23 5.34 -0.13 7.11
N THR A 24 6.65 -0.39 7.21
CA THR A 24 7.68 0.57 6.77
C THR A 24 7.58 0.86 5.27
N CYS A 25 7.48 -0.17 4.42
CA CYS A 25 7.44 0.03 2.97
C CYS A 25 6.24 0.85 2.49
N ILE A 26 5.05 0.58 3.02
CA ILE A 26 3.85 1.35 2.68
C ILE A 26 3.97 2.80 3.17
N ASN A 27 4.41 3.03 4.41
CA ASN A 27 4.56 4.38 4.94
C ASN A 27 5.64 5.20 4.20
N ASN A 28 6.74 4.55 3.78
CA ASN A 28 7.77 5.18 2.96
C ASN A 28 7.21 5.60 1.60
N MET A 29 6.43 4.74 0.94
CA MET A 29 5.81 5.09 -0.33
C MET A 29 4.73 6.17 -0.21
N ILE A 30 3.98 6.22 0.89
CA ILE A 30 3.07 7.34 1.18
C ILE A 30 3.86 8.65 1.36
N SER A 31 5.01 8.60 2.03
CA SER A 31 5.87 9.76 2.22
C SER A 31 6.44 10.26 0.88
N ILE A 32 6.90 9.35 0.03
CA ILE A 32 7.35 9.67 -1.34
C ILE A 32 6.19 10.23 -2.17
N ALA A 33 5.00 9.63 -2.11
CA ALA A 33 3.86 10.10 -2.87
C ALA A 33 3.42 11.52 -2.49
N THR A 34 3.52 11.87 -1.20
CA THR A 34 3.19 13.21 -0.73
C THR A 34 4.28 14.24 -1.01
N ALA A 35 5.55 13.83 -1.04
CA ALA A 35 6.68 14.72 -1.34
C ALA A 35 6.94 14.91 -2.84
N GLU A 36 6.76 13.87 -3.66
CA GLU A 36 7.23 13.80 -5.05
C GLU A 36 6.09 13.67 -6.06
N PHE A 37 5.02 12.91 -5.75
CA PHE A 37 3.90 12.72 -6.69
C PHE A 37 2.83 13.82 -6.57
N GLY A 38 2.99 14.73 -5.59
CA GLY A 38 2.04 15.82 -5.33
C GLY A 38 0.72 15.36 -4.71
N CYS A 39 0.69 14.19 -4.09
CA CYS A 39 -0.50 13.65 -3.46
C CYS A 39 -0.73 14.22 -2.06
N THR A 40 -1.98 14.24 -1.61
CA THR A 40 -2.31 14.58 -0.21
C THR A 40 -2.21 13.34 0.67
N THR A 41 -1.87 13.49 1.96
CA THR A 41 -1.91 12.39 2.93
C THR A 41 -3.31 11.77 3.02
N GLY A 42 -3.41 10.45 2.85
CA GLY A 42 -4.66 9.69 2.77
C GLY A 42 -5.30 9.62 1.38
N ASP A 43 -4.78 10.30 0.35
CA ASP A 43 -5.31 10.25 -1.01
C ASP A 43 -4.81 9.01 -1.77
N VAL A 44 -5.41 7.86 -1.44
CA VAL A 44 -5.08 6.57 -2.04
C VAL A 44 -5.26 6.60 -3.55
N SER A 45 -6.31 7.25 -4.06
CA SER A 45 -6.54 7.38 -5.50
C SER A 45 -5.42 8.13 -6.20
N CYS A 46 -4.83 9.15 -5.56
CA CYS A 46 -3.64 9.82 -6.08
C CYS A 46 -2.41 8.92 -6.03
N TYR A 47 -2.18 8.21 -4.91
CA TYR A 47 -1.04 7.30 -4.77
C TYR A 47 -1.00 6.28 -5.89
N CYS A 48 -2.16 5.71 -6.20
CA CYS A 48 -2.29 4.60 -7.14
C CYS A 48 -2.38 5.03 -8.61
N LYS A 49 -2.46 6.33 -8.89
CA LYS A 49 -2.30 6.87 -10.25
C LYS A 49 -0.87 6.76 -10.76
N ASP A 50 0.11 6.81 -9.86
CA ASP A 50 1.51 6.64 -10.22
C ASP A 50 1.93 5.17 -10.00
N VAL A 51 2.28 4.49 -11.09
CA VAL A 51 2.73 3.09 -11.05
C VAL A 51 3.96 2.89 -10.17
N ASN A 52 4.76 3.95 -9.96
CA ASN A 52 5.93 3.91 -9.10
C ASN A 52 5.56 3.68 -7.63
N PHE A 53 4.33 4.01 -7.20
CA PHE A 53 3.87 3.64 -5.86
C PHE A 53 3.91 2.12 -5.68
N GLY A 54 3.26 1.38 -6.58
CA GLY A 54 3.22 -0.09 -6.53
C GLY A 54 4.60 -0.73 -6.71
N TYR A 55 5.43 -0.19 -7.62
CA TYR A 55 6.80 -0.67 -7.79
C TYR A 55 7.66 -0.43 -6.55
N GLY A 56 7.56 0.76 -5.93
CA GLY A 56 8.28 1.07 -4.71
C GLY A 56 7.87 0.17 -3.54
N VAL A 57 6.57 -0.14 -3.40
CA VAL A 57 6.11 -1.11 -2.38
C VAL A 57 6.73 -2.48 -2.63
N ARG A 58 6.67 -3.00 -3.87
CA ARG A 58 7.26 -4.30 -4.23
C ARG A 58 8.76 -4.33 -3.96
N ASP A 59 9.49 -3.35 -4.48
CA ASP A 59 10.95 -3.31 -4.44
C ASP A 59 11.45 -3.11 -3.01
N CYS A 60 10.77 -2.28 -2.22
CA CYS A 60 11.04 -2.16 -0.79
C CYS A 60 10.79 -3.48 -0.05
N SER A 61 9.69 -4.18 -0.36
CA SER A 61 9.34 -5.44 0.33
C SER A 61 10.38 -6.52 0.08
N VAL A 62 10.84 -6.65 -1.16
CA VAL A 62 11.90 -7.60 -1.54
C VAL A 62 13.23 -7.28 -0.84
N GLN A 63 13.53 -6.00 -0.60
CA GLN A 63 14.77 -5.59 0.05
C GLN A 63 14.71 -5.62 1.58
N ALA A 64 13.57 -5.27 2.18
CA ALA A 64 13.45 -5.02 3.61
C ALA A 64 12.86 -6.19 4.41
N CYS A 65 12.09 -7.08 3.78
CA CYS A 65 11.51 -8.23 4.47
C CYS A 65 12.51 -9.39 4.52
N SER A 66 12.64 -10.03 5.68
CA SER A 66 13.64 -11.08 5.92
C SER A 66 13.38 -12.40 5.18
N ASN A 67 12.18 -12.58 4.61
CA ASN A 67 11.80 -13.78 3.87
C ASN A 67 10.78 -13.45 2.77
N ASP A 68 10.73 -14.32 1.76
CA ASP A 68 9.86 -14.15 0.59
C ASP A 68 8.37 -14.19 0.93
N ALA A 69 7.97 -14.96 1.96
CA ALA A 69 6.57 -15.06 2.35
C ALA A 69 6.04 -13.73 2.91
N ASP A 70 6.86 -13.03 3.69
CA ASP A 70 6.52 -11.71 4.21
C ASP A 70 6.56 -10.65 3.10
N SER A 71 7.56 -10.68 2.22
CA SER A 71 7.57 -9.81 1.02
C SER A 71 6.32 -10.01 0.16
N ALA A 72 5.93 -11.26 -0.11
CA ALA A 72 4.74 -11.60 -0.88
C ALA A 72 3.44 -11.08 -0.24
N LYS A 73 3.33 -11.10 1.10
CA LYS A 73 2.18 -10.50 1.81
C LYS A 73 2.09 -8.99 1.59
N VAL A 74 3.21 -8.28 1.63
CA VAL A 74 3.25 -6.83 1.42
C VAL A 74 2.94 -6.47 -0.03
N ILE A 75 3.45 -7.25 -0.98
CA ILE A 75 3.13 -7.10 -2.41
C ILE A 75 1.61 -7.30 -2.64
N ALA A 76 1.03 -8.37 -2.09
CA ALA A 76 -0.41 -8.63 -2.19
C ALA A 76 -1.26 -7.52 -1.54
N TYR A 77 -0.79 -6.98 -0.42
CA TYR A 77 -1.39 -5.80 0.20
C TYR A 77 -1.31 -4.59 -0.72
N GLY A 78 -0.16 -4.30 -1.33
CA GLY A 78 0.02 -3.20 -2.28
C GLY A 78 -0.96 -3.27 -3.45
N TYR A 79 -1.21 -4.47 -3.99
CA TYR A 79 -2.24 -4.70 -5.01
C TYR A 79 -3.66 -4.45 -4.50
N SER A 80 -3.94 -4.80 -3.24
CA SER A 80 -5.27 -4.56 -2.64
C SER A 80 -5.49 -3.10 -2.27
N TYR A 81 -4.40 -2.35 -2.11
CA TYR A 81 -4.41 -0.94 -1.72
C TYR A 81 -4.73 -0.01 -2.91
N CYS A 82 -4.56 -0.43 -4.17
CA CYS A 82 -4.57 0.46 -5.35
C CYS A 82 -5.59 0.22 -6.50
#